data_AF-A0A150NZ21-F1
#
_entry.id   AF-A0A150NZ21-F1
#
_cell.length_a   1.000
_cell.length_b   1.000
_cell.length_c   1.000
_cell.angle_alpha   90.00
_cell.angle_beta   90.00
_cell.angle_gamma   90.00
#
_symmetry.space_group_name_H-M   'P 1'
#
loop_
_entity.id
_entity.type
_entity.pdbx_description
1 polymer ?
#
loop_
_entity_poly.entity_id
_entity_poly.type
_entity_poly.pdbx_seq_one_letter_code
_entity_poly.pdbx_strand_id
1 'polypeptide(L)'
;MAWRFLPPWLDLESVSISFDLPARTVLKRTGIAALATSSATALRLTLAPTLLRVAFEPYLVIDLPPPLGDMGLQQVEYDFRTGAMTPNVFYTGGPVRVGKDSAEDEARAFMRGLVTSTPMAIPPYDPTSDPDLVVTVRQVLLNLESDGGGPAVRGARVSARLTLREALAGAVGSDGFRIPAGATIAASVDVEGTRQEIETAPRVQRIEVDCSSAVLLKRGVEQADLRRFVVSRGGEIAVERVEPLGAAGQAAGVESLVRLFSALAAGGGVAFDPKHLGPSAVEGLVKEEIARALRPALVDWVRQNAEIVVGMDLRQVL
;
A
#
# COMPACT_ATOMS: atom_id res chain seq x y z
N MET A 1 9.31 -15.55 8.53
CA MET A 1 8.58 -15.73 9.80
C MET A 1 7.11 -15.64 9.47
N ALA A 2 6.27 -16.53 9.99
CA ALA A 2 4.83 -16.48 9.72
C ALA A 2 4.11 -15.70 10.83
N TRP A 3 3.18 -14.83 10.46
CA TRP A 3 2.36 -14.07 11.40
C TRP A 3 1.31 -14.99 12.02
N ARG A 4 1.35 -15.17 13.34
CA ARG A 4 0.56 -16.20 14.04
C ARG A 4 -0.95 -15.98 13.97
N PHE A 5 -1.37 -14.74 13.75
CA PHE A 5 -2.77 -14.34 13.67
C PHE A 5 -3.29 -14.26 12.22
N LEU A 6 -2.41 -14.44 11.22
CA LEU A 6 -2.84 -14.50 9.83
C LEU A 6 -3.15 -15.94 9.41
N PRO A 7 -4.04 -16.13 8.41
CA PRO A 7 -4.24 -17.43 7.83
C PRO A 7 -2.92 -18.04 7.33
N PRO A 8 -2.70 -19.35 7.51
CA PRO A 8 -1.41 -20.00 7.22
C PRO A 8 -1.03 -19.99 5.73
N TRP A 9 -2.00 -19.73 4.84
CA TRP A 9 -1.82 -19.59 3.40
C TRP A 9 -1.33 -18.19 2.98
N LEU A 10 -1.20 -17.23 3.91
CA LEU A 10 -0.67 -15.89 3.69
C LEU A 10 0.69 -15.69 4.35
N ASP A 11 1.65 -15.17 3.58
CA ASP A 11 2.91 -14.66 4.12
C ASP A 11 2.96 -13.14 3.95
N LEU A 12 2.71 -12.41 5.03
CA LEU A 12 2.73 -10.94 5.00
C LEU A 12 4.19 -10.45 5.09
N GLU A 13 4.64 -9.74 4.06
CA GLU A 13 5.99 -9.17 4.00
C GLU A 13 6.07 -7.85 4.77
N SER A 14 5.06 -7.00 4.60
CA SER A 14 4.97 -5.73 5.31
C SER A 14 3.58 -5.12 5.25
N VAL A 15 3.27 -4.26 6.22
CA VAL A 15 2.11 -3.35 6.20
C VAL A 15 2.65 -1.93 6.33
N SER A 16 2.09 -1.00 5.58
CA SER A 16 2.42 0.42 5.72
C SER A 16 1.18 1.27 5.86
N ILE A 17 1.28 2.34 6.63
CA ILE A 17 0.34 3.44 6.64
C ILE A 17 1.08 4.71 6.24
N SER A 18 0.46 5.52 5.39
CA SER A 18 1.02 6.77 4.93
C SER A 18 0.03 7.92 4.97
N PHE A 19 0.56 9.10 5.22
CA PHE A 19 -0.18 10.34 5.39
C PHE A 19 0.56 11.47 4.69
N ASP A 20 -0.19 12.40 4.11
CA ASP A 20 0.37 13.61 3.55
C ASP A 20 0.45 14.71 4.60
N LEU A 21 1.65 15.26 4.75
CA LEU A 21 1.94 16.40 5.60
C LEU A 21 2.03 17.65 4.74
N PRO A 22 1.30 18.73 5.07
CA PRO A 22 1.48 20.03 4.43
C PRO A 22 2.92 20.54 4.53
N ALA A 23 3.28 21.52 3.71
CA ALA A 23 4.53 22.24 3.88
C ALA A 23 4.54 23.03 5.21
N ARG A 24 5.71 23.17 5.83
CA ARG A 24 5.93 23.89 7.10
C ARG A 24 5.21 23.26 8.30
N THR A 25 4.86 21.98 8.21
CA THR A 25 4.39 21.18 9.32
C THR A 25 5.58 20.83 10.21
N VAL A 26 5.52 21.26 11.48
CA VAL A 26 6.47 20.83 12.50
C VAL A 26 5.94 19.55 13.12
N LEU A 27 6.63 18.42 12.91
CA LEU A 27 6.24 17.14 13.48
C LEU A 27 6.67 17.02 14.93
N LYS A 28 7.85 17.53 15.28
CA LYS A 28 8.37 17.45 16.63
C LYS A 28 9.40 18.54 16.89
N ARG A 29 9.45 19.01 18.13
CA ARG A 29 10.64 19.66 18.68
C ARG A 29 11.33 18.62 19.55
N THR A 30 12.41 18.03 19.05
CA THR A 30 13.22 17.05 19.80
C THR A 30 14.45 17.76 20.33
N GLY A 31 14.72 17.64 21.64
CA GLY A 31 15.96 18.15 22.23
C GLY A 31 16.21 19.62 21.89
N ILE A 32 17.20 19.86 21.01
CA ILE A 32 17.62 21.19 20.56
C ILE A 32 17.16 21.54 19.13
N ALA A 33 16.47 20.63 18.44
CA ALA A 33 16.14 20.71 17.02
C ALA A 33 14.62 20.70 16.77
N ALA A 34 14.22 21.21 15.60
CA ALA A 34 12.87 21.03 15.08
C ALA A 34 12.88 20.14 13.84
N LEU A 35 11.99 19.14 13.81
CA LEU A 35 11.73 18.32 12.63
C LEU A 35 10.52 18.90 11.90
N ALA A 36 10.74 19.45 10.71
CA ALA A 36 9.71 20.14 9.96
C ALA A 36 9.73 19.78 8.47
N THR A 37 8.59 19.91 7.81
CA THR A 37 8.49 19.78 6.36
C THR A 37 8.85 21.11 5.68
N SER A 38 9.66 21.08 4.63
CA SER A 38 9.92 22.25 3.78
C SER A 38 8.90 22.36 2.63
N SER A 39 8.45 21.21 2.12
CA SER A 39 7.39 21.05 1.12
C SER A 39 6.32 20.07 1.61
N ALA A 40 5.23 19.88 0.85
CA ALA A 40 4.34 18.76 1.10
C ALA A 40 5.17 17.45 1.12
N THR A 41 4.97 16.63 2.15
CA THR A 41 5.81 15.46 2.43
C THR A 41 4.92 14.29 2.82
N ALA A 42 5.07 13.15 2.15
CA ALA A 42 4.42 11.92 2.55
C ALA A 42 5.23 11.26 3.69
N LEU A 43 4.60 11.06 4.84
CA LEU A 43 5.12 10.26 5.94
C LEU A 43 4.60 8.83 5.76
N ARG A 44 5.50 7.84 5.74
CA ARG A 44 5.16 6.42 5.64
C ARG A 44 5.74 5.65 6.83
N LEU A 45 4.89 4.97 7.58
CA LEU A 45 5.26 4.00 8.59
C LEU A 45 5.12 2.61 7.98
N THR A 46 6.19 1.82 7.95
CA THR A 46 6.20 0.45 7.44
C THR A 46 6.59 -0.51 8.55
N LEU A 47 5.70 -1.44 8.87
CA LEU A 47 5.95 -2.55 9.77
C LEU A 47 6.26 -3.80 8.95
N ALA A 48 7.43 -4.38 9.19
CA ALA A 48 7.86 -5.67 8.63
C ALA A 48 8.25 -6.63 9.78
N PRO A 49 8.42 -7.94 9.54
CA PRO A 49 8.74 -8.90 10.60
C PRO A 49 9.99 -8.55 11.42
N THR A 50 10.96 -7.86 10.83
CA THR A 50 12.26 -7.57 11.45
C THR A 50 12.48 -6.11 11.81
N LEU A 51 11.64 -5.20 11.31
CA LEU A 51 11.85 -3.77 11.51
C LEU A 51 10.57 -2.93 11.49
N LEU A 52 10.66 -1.76 12.12
CA LEU A 52 9.79 -0.62 11.88
C LEU A 52 10.59 0.44 11.10
N ARG A 53 10.06 0.90 9.96
CA ARG A 53 10.64 1.99 9.18
C ARG A 53 9.71 3.19 9.17
N VAL A 54 10.27 4.37 9.40
CA VAL A 54 9.60 5.65 9.16
C VAL A 54 10.31 6.33 8.00
N ALA A 55 9.60 6.61 6.92
CA ALA A 55 10.15 7.23 5.71
C ALA A 55 9.40 8.52 5.39
N PHE A 56 10.11 9.46 4.77
CA PHE A 56 9.62 10.77 4.39
C PHE A 56 9.97 11.03 2.92
N GLU A 57 8.96 11.30 2.11
CA GLU A 57 9.13 11.59 0.68
C GLU A 57 8.60 13.02 0.41
N PRO A 58 9.46 14.00 0.07
CA PRO A 58 10.88 13.86 -0.28
C PRO A 58 11.85 13.72 0.90
N TYR A 59 11.67 14.45 2.01
CA TYR A 59 12.43 14.37 3.28
C TYR A 59 11.88 15.37 4.31
N LEU A 60 12.25 15.22 5.58
CA LEU A 60 12.07 16.26 6.61
C LEU A 60 13.34 17.09 6.78
N VAL A 61 13.19 18.37 7.11
CA VAL A 61 14.29 19.22 7.57
C VAL A 61 14.45 19.04 9.08
N ILE A 62 15.67 18.76 9.51
CA ILE A 62 16.12 18.87 10.89
C ILE A 62 16.79 20.24 11.01
N ASP A 63 16.06 21.18 11.61
CA ASP A 63 16.51 22.55 11.91
C ASP A 63 17.39 22.51 13.17
N LEU A 64 18.70 22.71 12.98
CA LEU A 64 19.70 22.65 14.04
C LEU A 64 20.17 24.06 14.42
N PRO A 65 20.44 24.32 15.71
CA PRO A 65 20.88 25.64 16.15
C PRO A 65 22.28 25.99 15.60
N PRO A 66 22.54 27.27 15.29
CA PRO A 66 23.89 27.72 14.93
C PRO A 66 24.93 27.34 15.99
N PRO A 67 26.15 26.91 15.60
CA PRO A 67 26.73 26.93 14.25
C PRO A 67 26.47 25.66 13.43
N LEU A 68 25.52 24.80 13.81
CA LEU A 68 25.16 23.61 13.03
C LEU A 68 24.35 24.02 11.79
N GLY A 69 24.43 23.22 10.73
CA GLY A 69 23.65 23.42 9.51
C GLY A 69 22.46 22.48 9.45
N ASP A 70 21.39 22.93 8.78
CA ASP A 70 20.20 22.12 8.53
C ASP A 70 20.54 20.81 7.82
N MET A 71 19.81 19.76 8.17
CA MET A 71 19.97 18.43 7.59
C MET A 71 18.64 17.90 7.06
N GLY A 72 18.71 17.01 6.10
CA GLY A 72 17.57 16.30 5.54
C GLY A 72 17.48 14.92 6.15
N LEU A 73 16.29 14.51 6.61
CA LEU A 73 15.98 13.19 7.12
C LEU A 73 15.05 12.48 6.13
N GLN A 74 15.56 11.43 5.50
CA GLN A 74 14.79 10.64 4.53
C GLN A 74 14.05 9.48 5.21
N GLN A 75 14.69 8.83 6.18
CA GLN A 75 14.08 7.72 6.90
C GLN A 75 14.80 7.43 8.21
N VAL A 76 14.14 6.68 9.10
CA VAL A 76 14.75 6.00 10.25
C VAL A 76 14.24 4.56 10.29
N GLU A 77 15.17 3.61 10.42
CA GLU A 77 14.85 2.19 10.61
C GLU A 77 15.12 1.77 12.05
N TYR A 78 14.24 0.96 12.62
CA TYR A 78 14.37 0.36 13.93
C TYR A 78 14.35 -1.17 13.80
N ASP A 79 15.48 -1.80 14.13
CA ASP A 79 15.62 -3.26 14.14
C ASP A 79 15.04 -3.83 15.44
N PHE A 80 13.99 -4.67 15.32
CA PHE A 80 13.29 -5.20 16.50
C PHE A 80 14.13 -6.17 17.33
N ARG A 81 15.13 -6.82 16.74
CA ARG A 81 15.96 -7.81 17.42
C ARG A 81 16.99 -7.14 18.34
N THR A 82 17.58 -6.04 17.87
CA THR A 82 18.72 -5.38 18.52
C THR A 82 18.34 -4.06 19.18
N GLY A 83 17.22 -3.45 18.76
CA GLY A 83 16.85 -2.09 19.12
C GLY A 83 17.68 -1.02 18.41
N ALA A 84 18.51 -1.38 17.43
CA ALA A 84 19.34 -0.44 16.69
C ALA A 84 18.47 0.50 15.86
N MET A 85 18.78 1.80 15.92
CA MET A 85 18.12 2.86 15.15
C MET A 85 19.09 3.40 14.10
N THR A 86 18.76 3.21 12.83
CA THR A 86 19.60 3.60 11.69
C THR A 86 18.93 4.75 10.92
N PRO A 87 19.29 6.01 11.21
CA PRO A 87 18.76 7.16 10.48
C PRO A 87 19.49 7.34 9.13
N ASN A 88 18.76 7.80 8.11
CA ASN A 88 19.32 8.27 6.85
C ASN A 88 19.24 9.80 6.80
N VAL A 89 20.35 10.43 7.18
CA VAL A 89 20.50 11.88 7.23
C VAL A 89 21.50 12.34 6.17
N PHE A 90 21.15 13.40 5.46
CA PHE A 90 21.98 14.00 4.42
C PHE A 90 21.96 15.53 4.51
N TYR A 91 22.84 16.18 3.76
CA TYR A 91 22.95 17.63 3.76
C TYR A 91 21.96 18.28 2.80
N THR A 92 21.19 19.27 3.26
CA THR A 92 20.18 19.97 2.42
C THR A 92 20.74 21.13 1.61
N GLY A 93 21.94 21.62 1.94
CA GLY A 93 22.60 22.72 1.23
C GLY A 93 23.09 23.82 2.18
N GLY A 94 24.00 24.68 1.68
CA GLY A 94 24.61 25.78 2.45
C GLY A 94 26.14 25.68 2.61
N PRO A 95 26.75 26.66 3.31
CA PRO A 95 28.19 26.69 3.55
C PRO A 95 28.65 25.86 4.77
N VAL A 96 27.73 25.51 5.67
CA VAL A 96 28.01 24.86 6.96
C VAL A 96 27.67 23.36 6.86
N ARG A 97 28.68 22.49 6.83
CA ARG A 97 28.51 21.01 6.74
C ARG A 97 28.83 20.28 8.06
N VAL A 98 28.45 20.88 9.18
CA VAL A 98 28.64 20.32 10.52
C VAL A 98 27.28 20.07 11.17
N GLY A 99 27.19 19.05 12.03
CA GLY A 99 25.95 18.69 12.73
C GLY A 99 25.31 17.37 12.30
N LYS A 100 25.97 16.57 11.45
CA LYS A 100 25.43 15.26 11.03
C LYS A 100 25.17 14.33 12.21
N ASP A 101 26.14 14.19 13.12
CA ASP A 101 25.98 13.33 14.31
C ASP A 101 24.82 13.80 15.20
N SER A 102 24.70 15.11 15.40
CA SER A 102 23.57 15.70 16.13
C SER A 102 22.23 15.43 15.43
N ALA A 103 22.15 15.58 14.11
CA ALA A 103 20.95 15.26 13.35
C ALA A 103 20.60 13.77 13.40
N GLU A 104 21.60 12.88 13.36
CA GLU A 104 21.38 11.45 13.56
C GLU A 104 20.86 11.14 14.97
N ASP A 105 21.40 11.78 16.00
CA ASP A 105 20.94 11.62 17.38
C ASP A 105 19.51 12.13 17.57
N GLU A 106 19.15 13.25 16.96
CA GLU A 106 17.78 13.77 16.96
C GLU A 106 16.83 12.85 16.19
N ALA A 107 17.25 12.27 15.06
CA ALA A 107 16.47 11.28 14.33
C ALA A 107 16.26 9.98 15.14
N ARG A 108 17.29 9.53 15.89
CA ARG A 108 17.17 8.41 16.83
C ARG A 108 16.24 8.76 18.00
N ALA A 109 16.33 9.98 18.54
CA ALA A 109 15.45 10.44 19.61
C ALA A 109 13.98 10.53 19.16
N PHE A 110 13.75 10.99 17.93
CA PHE A 110 12.44 10.95 17.27
C PHE A 110 11.90 9.51 17.22
N MET A 111 12.66 8.57 16.67
CA MET A 111 12.23 7.16 16.58
C MET A 111 11.99 6.52 17.95
N ARG A 112 12.85 6.81 18.94
CA ARG A 112 12.65 6.38 20.33
C ARG A 112 11.36 6.92 20.92
N GLY A 113 11.01 8.17 20.60
CA GLY A 113 9.73 8.77 20.97
C GLY A 113 8.54 8.00 20.39
N LEU A 114 8.62 7.55 19.14
CA LEU A 114 7.54 6.81 18.49
C LEU A 114 7.27 5.45 19.14
N VAL A 115 8.33 4.72 19.50
CA VAL A 115 8.19 3.37 20.10
C VAL A 115 8.04 3.41 21.63
N THR A 116 8.23 4.57 22.27
CA THR A 116 8.06 4.73 23.72
C THR A 116 6.68 4.24 24.18
N SER A 117 6.62 3.63 25.36
CA SER A 117 5.37 3.10 25.94
C SER A 117 4.69 2.02 25.09
N THR A 118 5.45 1.36 24.21
CA THR A 118 4.99 0.19 23.47
C THR A 118 5.90 -1.01 23.76
N PRO A 119 5.42 -2.25 23.56
CA PRO A 119 6.29 -3.44 23.62
C PRO A 119 7.49 -3.36 22.67
N MET A 120 7.38 -2.61 21.55
CA MET A 120 8.48 -2.42 20.61
C MET A 120 9.70 -1.75 21.24
N ALA A 121 9.58 -1.03 22.36
CA ALA A 121 10.70 -0.36 23.01
C ALA A 121 11.72 -1.33 23.65
N ILE A 122 11.38 -2.61 23.84
CA ILE A 122 12.19 -3.59 24.57
C ILE A 122 12.65 -4.69 23.59
N PRO A 123 13.91 -4.66 23.12
CA PRO A 123 14.46 -5.73 22.31
C PRO A 123 14.78 -6.99 23.14
N PRO A 124 14.72 -8.20 22.54
CA PRO A 124 14.16 -8.46 21.21
C PRO A 124 12.63 -8.40 21.22
N TYR A 125 12.04 -7.81 20.18
CA TYR A 125 10.60 -7.80 19.94
C TYR A 125 10.25 -8.60 18.68
N ASP A 126 9.14 -9.34 18.72
CA ASP A 126 8.65 -10.13 17.57
C ASP A 126 7.21 -9.72 17.23
N PRO A 127 6.99 -8.83 16.23
CA PRO A 127 5.66 -8.38 15.85
C PRO A 127 4.79 -9.52 15.30
N THR A 128 5.38 -10.62 14.83
CA THR A 128 4.64 -11.74 14.25
C THR A 128 3.93 -12.59 15.31
N SER A 129 4.29 -12.38 16.58
CA SER A 129 3.74 -13.06 17.74
C SER A 129 2.98 -12.15 18.70
N ASP A 130 2.95 -10.83 18.45
CA ASP A 130 2.26 -9.84 19.29
C ASP A 130 0.73 -9.97 19.16
N PRO A 131 0.02 -10.43 20.20
CA PRO A 131 -1.44 -10.57 20.15
C PRO A 131 -2.17 -9.22 20.10
N ASP A 132 -1.51 -8.15 20.57
CA ASP A 132 -2.05 -6.79 20.67
C ASP A 132 -1.41 -5.86 19.64
N LEU A 133 -0.87 -6.40 18.55
CA LEU A 133 -0.13 -5.64 17.53
C LEU A 133 -0.89 -4.39 17.05
N VAL A 134 -2.21 -4.50 16.87
CA VAL A 134 -3.05 -3.36 16.45
C VAL A 134 -3.03 -2.24 17.48
N VAL A 135 -3.07 -2.58 18.78
CA VAL A 135 -2.98 -1.60 19.88
C VAL A 135 -1.57 -1.01 19.92
N THR A 136 -0.54 -1.85 19.78
CA THR A 136 0.87 -1.42 19.70
C THR A 136 1.07 -0.39 18.58
N VAL A 137 0.61 -0.68 17.36
CA VAL A 137 0.74 0.23 16.20
C VAL A 137 -0.10 1.50 16.39
N ARG A 138 -1.30 1.40 16.98
CA ARG A 138 -2.10 2.59 17.33
C ARG A 138 -1.36 3.49 18.32
N GLN A 139 -0.66 2.93 19.30
CA GLN A 139 0.15 3.71 20.23
C GLN A 139 1.34 4.39 19.54
N VAL A 140 1.99 3.73 18.58
CA VAL A 140 3.05 4.35 17.75
C VAL A 140 2.50 5.56 16.98
N LEU A 141 1.30 5.44 16.40
CA LEU A 141 0.62 6.54 15.73
C LEU A 141 0.28 7.68 16.71
N LEU A 142 -0.23 7.37 17.90
CA LEU A 142 -0.51 8.37 18.94
C LEU A 142 0.75 9.13 19.38
N ASN A 143 1.87 8.42 19.55
CA ASN A 143 3.16 9.01 19.93
C ASN A 143 3.74 9.95 18.87
N LEU A 144 3.35 9.78 17.59
CA LEU A 144 3.73 10.69 16.53
C LEU A 144 3.11 12.09 16.71
N GLU A 145 1.99 12.19 17.43
CA GLU A 145 1.17 13.41 17.46
C GLU A 145 1.18 14.11 18.82
N SER A 146 1.57 13.42 19.88
CA SER A 146 1.52 13.90 21.27
C SER A 146 2.46 15.08 21.56
N ASP A 147 3.51 15.31 20.75
CA ASP A 147 4.59 16.27 21.06
C ASP A 147 4.55 17.58 20.26
N GLY A 148 3.48 17.85 19.52
CA GLY A 148 3.30 19.14 18.85
C GLY A 148 2.09 19.13 17.93
N GLY A 149 1.03 19.85 18.35
CA GLY A 149 -0.22 20.12 17.62
C GLY A 149 -0.34 19.34 16.32
N GLY A 150 -0.75 18.07 16.43
CA GLY A 150 -0.60 17.08 15.38
C GLY A 150 -1.04 17.61 14.01
N PRO A 151 -0.35 17.25 12.92
CA PRO A 151 -0.73 17.67 11.59
C PRO A 151 -2.21 17.37 11.36
N ALA A 152 -2.91 18.28 10.70
CA ALA A 152 -4.25 18.00 10.18
C ALA A 152 -4.10 16.97 9.05
N VAL A 153 -3.93 15.70 9.41
CA VAL A 153 -3.85 14.58 8.50
C VAL A 153 -5.15 14.55 7.70
N ARG A 154 -5.04 14.68 6.38
CA ARG A 154 -6.14 14.55 5.44
C ARG A 154 -5.91 13.31 4.61
N GLY A 155 -6.76 12.33 4.84
CA GLY A 155 -6.66 11.03 4.21
C GLY A 155 -5.49 10.19 4.72
N ALA A 156 -5.56 8.91 4.42
CA ALA A 156 -4.49 7.96 4.69
C ALA A 156 -4.47 6.90 3.59
N ARG A 157 -3.28 6.41 3.27
CA ARG A 157 -3.11 5.22 2.45
C ARG A 157 -2.60 4.10 3.33
N VAL A 158 -3.40 3.04 3.46
CA VAL A 158 -2.99 1.78 4.08
C VAL A 158 -2.56 0.84 2.98
N SER A 159 -1.43 0.16 3.11
CA SER A 159 -0.95 -0.79 2.12
C SER A 159 -0.38 -2.03 2.79
N ALA A 160 -0.48 -3.16 2.10
CA ALA A 160 0.07 -4.42 2.54
C ALA A 160 0.73 -5.12 1.35
N ARG A 161 1.86 -5.75 1.60
CA ARG A 161 2.55 -6.61 0.64
C ARG A 161 2.61 -8.02 1.21
N LEU A 162 2.14 -8.98 0.45
CA LEU A 162 2.04 -10.37 0.87
C LEU A 162 2.38 -11.33 -0.27
N THR A 163 2.77 -12.54 0.09
CA THR A 163 2.94 -13.66 -0.83
C THR A 163 1.94 -14.76 -0.46
N LEU A 164 1.28 -15.32 -1.47
CA LEU A 164 0.39 -16.46 -1.29
C LEU A 164 1.20 -17.75 -1.19
N ARG A 165 0.94 -18.58 -0.17
CA ARG A 165 1.53 -19.93 -0.05
C ARG A 165 0.68 -20.98 -0.76
N GLU A 166 -0.61 -20.74 -0.86
CA GLU A 166 -1.57 -21.58 -1.56
C GLU A 166 -2.26 -20.77 -2.65
N ALA A 167 -2.74 -21.44 -3.70
CA ALA A 167 -3.45 -20.76 -4.76
C ALA A 167 -4.81 -20.24 -4.26
N LEU A 168 -5.14 -19.00 -4.58
CA LEU A 168 -6.46 -18.43 -4.35
C LEU A 168 -7.27 -18.56 -5.63
N ALA A 169 -8.47 -19.13 -5.57
CA ALA A 169 -9.36 -19.22 -6.71
C ALA A 169 -10.78 -18.78 -6.35
N GLY A 170 -11.42 -18.05 -7.25
CA GLY A 170 -12.83 -17.70 -7.17
C GLY A 170 -13.54 -18.09 -8.46
N ALA A 171 -14.69 -18.75 -8.35
CA ALA A 171 -15.48 -19.20 -9.49
C ALA A 171 -16.80 -18.41 -9.58
N VAL A 172 -17.17 -18.02 -10.80
CA VAL A 172 -18.49 -17.50 -11.17
C VAL A 172 -19.01 -18.35 -12.33
N GLY A 173 -19.76 -19.42 -12.00
CA GLY A 173 -20.19 -20.40 -12.99
C GLY A 173 -19.02 -21.17 -13.59
N SER A 174 -18.89 -21.18 -14.92
CA SER A 174 -17.76 -21.81 -15.62
C SER A 174 -16.50 -20.94 -15.71
N ASP A 175 -16.62 -19.68 -15.29
CA ASP A 175 -15.60 -18.66 -15.40
C ASP A 175 -15.05 -18.34 -14.00
N GLY A 176 -13.94 -17.60 -13.92
CA GLY A 176 -13.37 -17.28 -12.61
C GLY A 176 -12.01 -16.63 -12.68
N PHE A 177 -11.34 -16.60 -11.55
CA PHE A 177 -9.96 -16.17 -11.43
C PHE A 177 -9.15 -17.15 -10.58
N ARG A 178 -7.84 -17.17 -10.81
CA ARG A 178 -6.87 -17.95 -10.04
C ARG A 178 -5.61 -17.12 -9.84
N ILE A 179 -5.24 -16.91 -8.60
CA ILE A 179 -3.94 -16.37 -8.20
C ILE A 179 -3.08 -17.56 -7.76
N PRO A 180 -1.98 -17.87 -8.46
CA PRO A 180 -1.18 -19.05 -8.15
C PRO A 180 -0.46 -18.92 -6.80
N ALA A 181 -0.12 -20.07 -6.19
CA ALA A 181 0.82 -20.10 -5.08
C ALA A 181 2.16 -19.47 -5.50
N GLY A 182 2.80 -18.76 -4.58
CA GLY A 182 4.01 -17.98 -4.81
C GLY A 182 3.77 -16.59 -5.42
N ALA A 183 2.53 -16.25 -5.78
CA ALA A 183 2.24 -14.91 -6.28
C ALA A 183 2.36 -13.85 -5.18
N THR A 184 2.95 -12.71 -5.51
CA THR A 184 3.02 -11.54 -4.64
C THR A 184 1.83 -10.63 -4.92
N ILE A 185 1.20 -10.11 -3.87
CA ILE A 185 0.12 -9.13 -3.94
C ILE A 185 0.55 -7.90 -3.13
N ALA A 186 0.53 -6.74 -3.76
CA ALA A 186 0.61 -5.44 -3.11
C ALA A 186 -0.77 -4.79 -3.21
N ALA A 187 -1.46 -4.68 -2.08
CA ALA A 187 -2.76 -4.03 -1.99
C ALA A 187 -2.61 -2.69 -1.27
N SER A 188 -3.31 -1.66 -1.73
CA SER A 188 -3.41 -0.38 -1.05
C SER A 188 -4.84 0.14 -1.03
N VAL A 189 -5.24 0.73 0.08
CA VAL A 189 -6.55 1.32 0.33
C VAL A 189 -6.35 2.79 0.64
N ASP A 190 -6.94 3.65 -0.20
CA ASP A 190 -7.01 5.08 0.03
C ASP A 190 -8.28 5.38 0.84
N VAL A 191 -8.07 6.00 1.99
CA VAL A 191 -9.12 6.39 2.93
C VAL A 191 -9.18 7.92 2.98
N GLU A 192 -10.37 8.47 2.86
CA GLU A 192 -10.63 9.89 3.04
C GLU A 192 -11.12 10.18 4.45
N GLY A 193 -10.75 11.35 4.94
CA GLY A 193 -11.27 11.92 6.16
C GLY A 193 -10.20 12.66 6.93
N THR A 194 -10.65 13.38 7.95
CA THR A 194 -9.80 13.72 9.09
C THR A 194 -9.43 12.45 9.84
N ARG A 195 -8.37 12.51 10.66
CA ARG A 195 -8.00 11.38 11.52
C ARG A 195 -9.16 10.81 12.33
N GLN A 196 -9.95 11.66 13.00
CA GLN A 196 -11.08 11.20 13.82
C GLN A 196 -12.09 10.43 12.96
N GLU A 197 -12.35 10.90 11.74
CA GLU A 197 -13.22 10.19 10.79
C GLU A 197 -12.58 8.87 10.34
N ILE A 198 -11.27 8.83 10.07
CA ILE A 198 -10.56 7.59 9.70
C ILE A 198 -10.61 6.55 10.83
N GLU A 199 -10.48 6.97 12.08
CA GLU A 199 -10.49 6.07 13.24
C GLU A 199 -11.89 5.56 13.61
N THR A 200 -12.93 6.36 13.36
CA THR A 200 -14.31 6.05 13.78
C THR A 200 -15.19 5.52 12.65
N ALA A 201 -14.99 6.00 11.43
CA ALA A 201 -15.81 5.69 10.25
C ALA A 201 -15.00 5.92 8.95
N PRO A 202 -13.95 5.11 8.69
CA PRO A 202 -13.06 5.31 7.54
C PRO A 202 -13.83 5.23 6.22
N ARG A 203 -13.70 6.26 5.38
CA ARG A 203 -14.34 6.32 4.07
C ARG A 203 -13.39 5.83 3.00
N VAL A 204 -13.58 4.60 2.53
CA VAL A 204 -12.76 4.02 1.46
C VAL A 204 -13.07 4.72 0.13
N GLN A 205 -12.07 5.33 -0.50
CA GLN A 205 -12.19 5.93 -1.82
C GLN A 205 -11.81 4.96 -2.93
N ARG A 206 -10.70 4.24 -2.74
CA ARG A 206 -10.07 3.43 -3.77
C ARG A 206 -9.33 2.27 -3.13
N ILE A 207 -9.45 1.10 -3.75
CA ILE A 207 -8.62 -0.07 -3.47
C ILE A 207 -7.80 -0.33 -4.74
N GLU A 208 -6.49 -0.39 -4.61
CA GLU A 208 -5.59 -0.76 -5.68
C GLU A 208 -4.92 -2.08 -5.35
N VAL A 209 -4.85 -2.96 -6.34
CA VAL A 209 -4.20 -4.26 -6.20
C VAL A 209 -3.24 -4.42 -7.36
N ASP A 210 -1.95 -4.51 -7.04
CA ASP A 210 -0.89 -4.96 -7.93
C ASP A 210 -0.56 -6.42 -7.55
N CYS A 211 -0.51 -7.30 -8.53
CA CYS A 211 -0.24 -8.70 -8.33
C CYS A 211 0.73 -9.21 -9.38
N SER A 212 1.61 -10.13 -8.96
CA SER A 212 2.56 -10.75 -9.89
C SER A 212 1.86 -11.68 -10.88
N SER A 213 0.65 -12.17 -10.57
CA SER A 213 -0.21 -12.88 -11.52
C SER A 213 -1.60 -13.06 -10.92
N ALA A 214 -2.64 -12.81 -11.70
CA ALA A 214 -4.02 -13.15 -11.40
C ALA A 214 -4.70 -13.59 -12.70
N VAL A 215 -4.76 -14.90 -12.90
CA VAL A 215 -5.21 -15.52 -14.15
C VAL A 215 -6.72 -15.55 -14.21
N LEU A 216 -7.26 -14.95 -15.27
CA LEU A 216 -8.67 -15.08 -15.66
C LEU A 216 -8.92 -16.40 -16.36
N LEU A 217 -9.96 -17.08 -15.90
CA LEU A 217 -10.45 -18.33 -16.46
C LEU A 217 -11.79 -18.08 -17.13
N LYS A 218 -11.92 -18.54 -18.38
CA LYS A 218 -13.20 -18.61 -19.07
C LYS A 218 -13.44 -20.05 -19.50
N ARG A 219 -14.53 -20.65 -19.02
CA ARG A 219 -14.85 -22.08 -19.19
C ARG A 219 -13.67 -22.99 -18.83
N GLY A 220 -12.98 -22.65 -17.73
CA GLY A 220 -11.78 -23.35 -17.25
C GLY A 220 -10.49 -23.12 -18.06
N VAL A 221 -10.52 -22.31 -19.13
CA VAL A 221 -9.34 -22.00 -19.95
C VAL A 221 -8.78 -20.63 -19.55
N GLU A 222 -7.46 -20.58 -19.32
CA GLU A 222 -6.72 -19.35 -19.03
C GLU A 222 -6.78 -18.38 -20.21
N GLN A 223 -7.32 -17.18 -19.98
CA GLN A 223 -7.51 -16.16 -21.02
C GLN A 223 -6.49 -15.04 -20.93
N ALA A 224 -6.27 -14.54 -19.72
CA ALA A 224 -5.42 -13.39 -19.47
C ALA A 224 -4.88 -13.40 -18.05
N ASP A 225 -3.74 -12.76 -17.87
CA ASP A 225 -3.09 -12.52 -16.60
C ASP A 225 -3.26 -11.05 -16.22
N LEU A 226 -3.95 -10.79 -15.12
CA LEU A 226 -4.14 -9.45 -14.58
C LEU A 226 -3.00 -9.14 -13.65
N ARG A 227 -2.39 -7.96 -13.84
CA ARG A 227 -1.27 -7.51 -13.01
C ARG A 227 -1.63 -6.32 -12.14
N ARG A 228 -2.53 -5.45 -12.60
CA ARG A 228 -2.99 -4.31 -11.80
C ARG A 228 -4.43 -3.99 -12.08
N PHE A 229 -5.22 -3.87 -11.01
CA PHE A 229 -6.59 -3.38 -11.08
C PHE A 229 -6.91 -2.47 -9.90
N VAL A 230 -7.92 -1.64 -10.11
CA VAL A 230 -8.36 -0.60 -9.18
C VAL A 230 -9.85 -0.72 -9.01
N VAL A 231 -10.31 -0.72 -7.75
CA VAL A 231 -11.72 -0.62 -7.39
C VAL A 231 -11.95 0.76 -6.80
N SER A 232 -12.74 1.58 -7.49
CA SER A 232 -13.13 2.91 -7.04
C SER A 232 -14.48 2.87 -6.35
N ARG A 233 -14.75 3.87 -5.51
CA ARG A 233 -16.04 4.08 -4.85
C ARG A 233 -17.20 4.02 -5.87
N GLY A 234 -18.25 3.26 -5.54
CA GLY A 234 -19.35 2.92 -6.45
C GLY A 234 -19.16 1.56 -7.17
N GLY A 235 -18.15 0.79 -6.77
CA GLY A 235 -17.86 -0.54 -7.30
C GLY A 235 -17.42 -0.52 -8.77
N GLU A 236 -16.83 0.59 -9.23
CA GLU A 236 -16.22 0.68 -10.55
C GLU A 236 -14.86 -0.03 -10.52
N ILE A 237 -14.59 -0.86 -11.52
CA ILE A 237 -13.33 -1.59 -11.64
C ILE A 237 -12.61 -1.13 -12.88
N ALA A 238 -11.37 -0.68 -12.72
CA ALA A 238 -10.46 -0.36 -13.82
C ALA A 238 -9.31 -1.35 -13.84
N VAL A 239 -9.10 -2.01 -14.98
CA VAL A 239 -7.95 -2.89 -15.21
C VAL A 239 -6.86 -2.07 -15.87
N GLU A 240 -5.73 -1.89 -15.19
CA GLU A 240 -4.65 -1.04 -15.69
C GLU A 240 -3.59 -1.84 -16.46
N ARG A 241 -3.29 -3.07 -16.03
CA ARG A 241 -2.28 -3.92 -16.67
C ARG A 241 -2.80 -5.35 -16.83
N VAL A 242 -2.78 -5.82 -18.08
CA VAL A 242 -3.24 -7.15 -18.49
C VAL A 242 -2.28 -7.73 -19.53
N GLU A 243 -2.00 -9.02 -19.41
CA GLU A 243 -1.27 -9.80 -20.40
C GLU A 243 -2.15 -10.92 -20.94
N PRO A 244 -2.35 -11.04 -22.27
CA PRO A 244 -3.10 -12.15 -22.85
C PRO A 244 -2.34 -13.48 -22.69
N LEU A 245 -3.06 -14.55 -22.37
CA LEU A 245 -2.51 -15.90 -22.20
C LEU A 245 -3.03 -16.89 -23.26
N GLY A 246 -2.45 -18.10 -23.28
CA GLY A 246 -2.91 -19.19 -24.14
C GLY A 246 -2.87 -18.85 -25.64
N ALA A 247 -3.88 -19.30 -26.38
CA ALA A 247 -3.99 -19.06 -27.82
C ALA A 247 -4.16 -17.56 -28.17
N ALA A 248 -4.62 -16.73 -27.24
CA ALA A 248 -4.64 -15.28 -27.41
C ALA A 248 -3.22 -14.71 -27.33
N GLY A 249 -2.39 -15.15 -26.37
CA GLY A 249 -1.01 -14.68 -26.16
C GLY A 249 0.03 -15.08 -27.21
N GLN A 250 -0.27 -16.04 -28.11
CA GLN A 250 0.70 -16.51 -29.12
C GLN A 250 0.96 -15.53 -30.27
N ALA A 251 0.12 -14.50 -30.43
CA ALA A 251 0.31 -13.46 -31.43
C ALA A 251 1.07 -12.26 -30.82
N ALA A 252 1.91 -11.59 -31.61
CA ALA A 252 2.58 -10.37 -31.16
C ALA A 252 1.65 -9.15 -31.26
N GLY A 253 1.55 -8.38 -30.19
CA GLY A 253 0.90 -7.06 -30.20
C GLY A 253 -0.63 -7.08 -30.27
N VAL A 254 -1.20 -6.17 -31.07
CA VAL A 254 -2.64 -5.85 -31.07
C VAL A 254 -3.53 -7.04 -31.43
N GLU A 255 -3.08 -7.94 -32.30
CA GLU A 255 -3.84 -9.13 -32.69
C GLU A 255 -4.16 -10.03 -31.49
N SER A 256 -3.26 -10.08 -30.51
CA SER A 256 -3.44 -10.81 -29.26
C SER A 256 -4.57 -10.24 -28.41
N LEU A 257 -4.61 -8.90 -28.29
CA LEU A 257 -5.66 -8.18 -27.55
C LEU A 257 -7.02 -8.29 -28.23
N VAL A 258 -7.07 -8.22 -29.56
CA VAL A 258 -8.29 -8.42 -30.34
C VAL A 258 -8.86 -9.81 -30.09
N ARG A 259 -8.02 -10.86 -30.16
CA ARG A 259 -8.45 -12.24 -29.91
C ARG A 259 -8.91 -12.43 -28.47
N LEU A 260 -8.20 -11.82 -27.51
CA LEU A 260 -8.62 -11.81 -26.12
C LEU A 260 -9.99 -11.15 -25.96
N PHE A 261 -10.21 -9.97 -26.55
CA PHE A 261 -11.51 -9.30 -26.56
C PHE A 261 -12.59 -10.21 -27.13
N SER A 262 -12.38 -10.78 -28.31
CA SER A 262 -13.36 -11.69 -28.94
C SER A 262 -13.64 -12.92 -28.06
N ALA A 263 -12.61 -13.50 -27.44
CA ALA A 263 -12.76 -14.64 -26.54
C ALA A 263 -13.58 -14.27 -25.30
N LEU A 264 -13.38 -13.09 -24.73
CA LEU A 264 -14.13 -12.57 -23.59
C LEU A 264 -15.57 -12.17 -23.98
N ALA A 265 -15.76 -11.54 -25.13
CA ALA A 265 -17.04 -11.03 -25.61
C ALA A 265 -17.96 -12.08 -26.24
N ALA A 266 -17.51 -13.33 -26.46
CA ALA A 266 -18.29 -14.40 -27.11
C ALA A 266 -19.62 -14.83 -26.44
N GLY A 267 -20.14 -14.04 -25.49
CA GLY A 267 -21.51 -14.12 -24.94
C GLY A 267 -22.41 -12.91 -25.27
N GLY A 268 -21.92 -11.89 -25.98
CA GLY A 268 -22.67 -10.67 -26.34
C GLY A 268 -22.27 -10.15 -27.72
N GLY A 269 -23.24 -10.04 -28.63
CA GLY A 269 -23.06 -9.88 -30.08
C GLY A 269 -22.54 -8.54 -30.59
N VAL A 270 -21.42 -8.03 -30.06
CA VAL A 270 -20.76 -6.86 -30.67
C VAL A 270 -19.64 -7.33 -31.59
N ALA A 271 -19.98 -7.48 -32.87
CA ALA A 271 -19.01 -7.68 -33.94
C ALA A 271 -18.27 -6.37 -34.19
N PHE A 272 -17.20 -6.11 -33.44
CA PHE A 272 -16.28 -5.02 -33.76
C PHE A 272 -15.38 -5.44 -34.93
N ASP A 273 -15.13 -4.52 -35.87
CA ASP A 273 -14.09 -4.68 -36.89
C ASP A 273 -12.78 -4.03 -36.38
N PRO A 274 -11.87 -4.82 -35.80
CA PRO A 274 -10.62 -4.33 -35.21
C PRO A 274 -9.67 -3.69 -36.23
N LYS A 275 -9.90 -3.87 -37.55
CA LYS A 275 -9.08 -3.22 -38.59
C LYS A 275 -9.25 -1.70 -38.62
N HIS A 276 -10.32 -1.18 -38.01
CA HIS A 276 -10.65 0.24 -37.96
C HIS A 276 -10.39 0.88 -36.59
N LEU A 277 -9.89 0.12 -35.61
CA LEU A 277 -9.61 0.59 -34.26
C LEU A 277 -8.09 0.69 -34.02
N GLY A 278 -7.66 1.80 -33.41
CA GLY A 278 -6.27 1.97 -32.99
C GLY A 278 -5.88 1.02 -31.84
N PRO A 279 -4.59 0.71 -31.66
CA PRO A 279 -4.10 -0.19 -30.60
C PRO A 279 -4.63 0.13 -29.20
N SER A 280 -4.65 1.42 -28.83
CA SER A 280 -5.14 1.89 -27.52
C SER A 280 -6.65 1.72 -27.35
N ALA A 281 -7.43 1.81 -28.42
CA ALA A 281 -8.88 1.60 -28.38
C ALA A 281 -9.22 0.13 -28.13
N VAL A 282 -8.50 -0.80 -28.79
CA VAL A 282 -8.65 -2.24 -28.53
C VAL A 282 -8.25 -2.59 -27.10
N GLU A 283 -7.13 -2.04 -26.61
CA GLU A 283 -6.69 -2.25 -25.24
C GLU A 283 -7.72 -1.76 -24.21
N GLY A 284 -8.30 -0.57 -24.43
CA GLY A 284 -9.38 -0.03 -23.59
C GLY A 284 -10.60 -0.96 -23.55
N LEU A 285 -11.07 -1.42 -24.72
CA LEU A 285 -12.21 -2.34 -24.82
C LEU A 285 -11.95 -3.69 -24.12
N VAL A 286 -10.75 -4.26 -24.24
CA VAL A 286 -10.35 -5.47 -23.51
C VAL A 286 -10.45 -5.24 -22.01
N LYS A 287 -9.89 -4.14 -21.52
CA LYS A 287 -9.89 -3.79 -20.09
C LYS A 287 -11.32 -3.61 -19.56
N GLU A 288 -12.19 -2.95 -20.33
CA GLU A 288 -13.60 -2.78 -19.98
C GLU A 288 -14.37 -4.10 -19.92
N GLU A 289 -14.17 -5.00 -20.90
CA GLU A 289 -14.84 -6.31 -20.90
C GLU A 289 -14.40 -7.17 -19.72
N ILE A 290 -13.10 -7.17 -19.41
CA ILE A 290 -12.56 -7.86 -18.23
C ILE A 290 -13.17 -7.28 -16.95
N ALA A 291 -13.19 -5.95 -16.81
CA ALA A 291 -13.77 -5.29 -15.65
C ALA A 291 -15.25 -5.68 -15.47
N ARG A 292 -16.01 -5.72 -16.57
CA ARG A 292 -17.41 -6.16 -16.57
C ARG A 292 -17.57 -7.61 -16.11
N ALA A 293 -16.72 -8.51 -16.61
CA ALA A 293 -16.76 -9.93 -16.26
C ALA A 293 -16.35 -10.20 -14.80
N LEU A 294 -15.38 -9.45 -14.27
CA LEU A 294 -14.90 -9.59 -12.89
C LEU A 294 -15.85 -9.00 -11.86
N ARG A 295 -16.64 -7.99 -12.25
CA ARG A 295 -17.45 -7.21 -11.31
C ARG A 295 -18.33 -8.05 -10.38
N PRO A 296 -19.10 -9.05 -10.85
CA PRO A 296 -19.92 -9.86 -9.95
C PRO A 296 -19.10 -10.61 -8.89
N ALA A 297 -17.98 -11.23 -9.30
CA ALA A 297 -17.09 -11.98 -8.41
C ALA A 297 -16.51 -11.08 -7.31
N LEU A 298 -16.02 -9.91 -7.70
CA LEU A 298 -15.40 -8.96 -6.78
C LEU A 298 -16.44 -8.31 -5.85
N VAL A 299 -17.62 -7.96 -6.35
CA VAL A 299 -18.72 -7.45 -5.53
C VAL A 299 -19.13 -8.48 -4.48
N ASP A 300 -19.30 -9.74 -4.88
CA ASP A 300 -19.66 -10.81 -3.94
C ASP A 300 -18.55 -11.07 -2.93
N TRP A 301 -17.28 -11.05 -3.35
CA TRP A 301 -16.14 -11.18 -2.45
C TRP A 301 -16.08 -10.04 -1.44
N VAL A 302 -16.25 -8.78 -1.87
CA VAL A 302 -16.28 -7.60 -0.98
C VAL A 302 -17.43 -7.72 0.01
N ARG A 303 -18.61 -8.19 -0.42
CA ARG A 303 -19.76 -8.40 0.48
C ARG A 303 -19.52 -9.50 1.50
N GLN A 304 -18.92 -10.62 1.10
CA GLN A 304 -18.62 -11.75 1.99
C GLN A 304 -17.53 -11.42 3.01
N ASN A 305 -16.59 -10.54 2.65
CA ASN A 305 -15.45 -10.16 3.48
C ASN A 305 -15.57 -8.73 4.03
N ALA A 306 -16.78 -8.16 4.02
CA ALA A 306 -17.04 -6.75 4.31
C ALA A 306 -16.46 -6.29 5.66
N GLU A 307 -16.46 -7.18 6.65
CA GLU A 307 -16.12 -6.91 8.05
C GLU A 307 -14.79 -7.55 8.46
N ILE A 308 -14.00 -8.07 7.49
CA ILE A 308 -12.74 -8.74 7.78
C ILE A 308 -11.68 -7.79 8.37
N VAL A 309 -11.79 -6.50 8.05
CA VAL A 309 -10.93 -5.45 8.61
C VAL A 309 -11.67 -4.81 9.77
N VAL A 310 -11.17 -5.03 10.99
CA VAL A 310 -11.77 -4.48 12.22
C VAL A 310 -11.91 -2.96 12.11
N GLY A 311 -13.14 -2.46 12.21
CA GLY A 311 -13.46 -1.04 12.16
C GLY A 311 -13.62 -0.44 10.76
N MET A 312 -13.54 -1.24 9.69
CA MET A 312 -13.74 -0.80 8.32
C MET A 312 -14.79 -1.68 7.63
N ASP A 313 -15.82 -1.05 7.04
CA ASP A 313 -16.79 -1.76 6.22
C ASP A 313 -16.42 -1.61 4.73
N LEU A 314 -15.92 -2.68 4.13
CA LEU A 314 -15.50 -2.67 2.73
C LEU A 314 -16.67 -2.45 1.76
N ARG A 315 -17.93 -2.66 2.17
CA ARG A 315 -19.11 -2.38 1.33
C ARG A 315 -19.22 -0.91 0.97
N GLN A 316 -18.57 -0.01 1.70
CA GLN A 316 -18.56 1.42 1.38
C GLN A 316 -17.90 1.74 0.03
N VAL A 317 -17.08 0.83 -0.52
CA VAL A 317 -16.48 0.98 -1.85
C VAL A 317 -17.45 0.60 -2.97
N LEU A 318 -18.50 -0.17 -2.68
CA LEU A 318 -19.50 -0.63 -3.66
C LEU A 318 -20.59 0.42 -3.91
#